data_AF-A0A2H5ZAL8-F1
#
_entry.id   AF-A0A2H5ZAL8-F1
#
_cell.length_a   1.000
_cell.length_b   1.000
_cell.length_c   1.000
_cell.angle_alpha   90.00
_cell.angle_beta   90.00
_cell.angle_gamma   90.00
#
_symmetry.space_group_name_H-M   'P 1'
#
loop_
_entity.id
_entity.type
_entity.pdbx_description
1 polymer ?
#
loop_
_entity_poly.entity_id
_entity_poly.type
_entity_poly.pdbx_seq_one_letter_code
_entity_poly.pdbx_strand_id
1 'polypeptide(L)'
;MDRLLPPEYEGWERHEPELRRMTTAELIQEIQDGPPDRRLAALAVIDLAEVPLPLIEDWLRILPDPEVNELAGAIPVQRPHASAQEEAKWVEVARQGYERRRLATFLVMLGSALEGLEAKDALLAAETWGIIAGWLENLYDRLALAGDLEALADIELFLFENYLDRRPLLDVFVRLVERHERLALRVSTDPATYLANVPEQGRRRALEAAERGGGLEFAESWAILDESA
;
A
#
# COMPACT_ATOMS: atom_id res chain seq x y z
N MET A 1 23.71 -31.74 11.56
CA MET A 1 24.22 -30.52 10.92
C MET A 1 23.53 -29.38 11.62
N ASP A 2 24.30 -28.52 12.28
CA ASP A 2 23.72 -27.38 13.01
C ASP A 2 23.09 -26.42 11.99
N ARG A 3 21.80 -26.14 12.23
CA ARG A 3 20.98 -25.20 11.46
C ARG A 3 21.65 -23.83 11.51
N LEU A 4 21.95 -23.26 10.34
CA LEU A 4 22.37 -21.88 10.20
C LEU A 4 21.26 -21.12 9.47
N LEU A 5 20.13 -20.95 10.16
CA LEU A 5 19.22 -19.88 9.80
C LEU A 5 20.00 -18.56 9.91
N PRO A 6 19.90 -17.64 8.93
CA PRO A 6 20.49 -16.31 9.07
C PRO A 6 20.00 -15.67 10.38
N PRO A 7 20.79 -14.81 11.06
CA PRO A 7 20.37 -14.15 12.29
C PRO A 7 19.03 -13.41 12.17
N GLU A 8 18.67 -12.96 10.97
CA GLU A 8 17.38 -12.33 10.65
C GLU A 8 16.16 -13.25 10.88
N TYR A 9 16.35 -14.58 10.85
CA TYR A 9 15.29 -15.57 11.05
C TYR A 9 15.14 -15.98 12.52
N GLU A 10 15.79 -15.30 13.47
CA GLU A 10 15.64 -15.58 14.89
C GLU A 10 14.17 -15.45 15.32
N GLY A 11 13.62 -16.53 15.87
CA GLY A 11 12.20 -16.62 16.25
C GLY A 11 11.29 -17.32 15.22
N TRP A 12 11.78 -17.57 14.00
CA TRP A 12 11.03 -18.24 12.93
C TRP A 12 10.53 -19.64 13.31
N GLU A 13 11.29 -20.38 14.12
CA GLU A 13 10.93 -21.75 14.55
C GLU A 13 9.56 -21.82 15.26
N ARG A 14 9.12 -20.71 15.87
CA ARG A 14 7.81 -20.62 16.54
C ARG A 14 6.63 -20.69 15.58
N HIS A 15 6.88 -20.50 14.28
CA HIS A 15 5.86 -20.42 13.23
C HIS A 15 5.76 -21.71 12.39
N GLU A 16 6.69 -22.65 12.60
CA GLU A 16 6.73 -23.92 11.86
C GLU A 16 5.45 -24.78 12.04
N PRO A 17 4.84 -24.90 13.24
CA PRO A 17 3.64 -25.71 13.41
C PRO A 17 2.45 -25.21 12.58
N GLU A 18 2.26 -23.90 12.50
CA GLU A 18 1.25 -23.26 11.69
C GLU A 18 1.56 -23.45 10.20
N LEU A 19 2.78 -23.17 9.74
CA LEU A 19 3.19 -23.37 8.34
C LEU A 19 2.95 -24.80 7.84
N ARG A 20 3.21 -25.82 8.67
CA ARG A 20 2.95 -27.24 8.36
C ARG A 20 1.49 -27.55 8.04
N ARG A 21 0.55 -26.69 8.46
CA ARG A 21 -0.88 -26.85 8.14
C ARG A 21 -1.26 -26.20 6.82
N MET A 22 -0.41 -25.31 6.30
CA MET A 22 -0.75 -24.38 5.23
C MET A 22 0.01 -24.67 3.93
N THR A 23 1.12 -25.37 4.05
CA THR A 23 1.99 -25.68 2.92
C THR A 23 2.64 -27.06 3.10
N THR A 24 3.41 -27.53 2.13
CA THR A 24 4.03 -28.86 2.17
C THR A 24 5.30 -28.86 3.02
N ALA A 25 5.73 -30.03 3.48
CA ALA A 25 6.97 -30.17 4.23
C ALA A 25 8.19 -29.72 3.41
N GLU A 26 8.15 -29.93 2.09
CA GLU A 26 9.18 -29.48 1.15
C GLU A 26 9.25 -27.95 1.09
N LEU A 27 8.11 -27.26 0.99
CA LEU A 27 8.08 -25.80 0.95
C LEU A 27 8.57 -25.17 2.26
N ILE A 28 8.25 -25.79 3.40
CA ILE A 28 8.77 -25.35 4.71
C ILE A 28 10.27 -25.51 4.77
N GLN A 29 10.78 -26.64 4.28
CA GLN A 29 12.21 -26.88 4.22
C GLN A 29 12.90 -25.88 3.27
N GLU A 30 12.29 -25.53 2.15
CA GLU A 30 12.84 -24.51 1.25
C GLU A 30 12.83 -23.11 1.88
N ILE A 31 11.82 -22.75 2.69
CA ILE A 31 11.79 -21.47 3.42
C ILE A 31 12.84 -21.44 4.54
N GLN A 32 13.05 -22.55 5.23
CA GLN A 32 13.97 -22.64 6.37
C GLN A 32 15.43 -22.78 5.91
N ASP A 33 15.68 -23.72 5.01
CA ASP A 33 17.02 -24.22 4.69
C ASP A 33 17.42 -23.97 3.22
N GLY A 34 16.50 -23.43 2.41
CA GLY A 34 16.74 -23.16 1.00
C GLY A 34 17.66 -21.96 0.77
N PRO A 35 18.39 -21.93 -0.36
CA PRO A 35 19.09 -20.73 -0.82
C PRO A 35 18.08 -19.58 -1.08
N PRO A 36 18.51 -18.31 -1.11
CA PRO A 36 17.63 -17.15 -1.23
C PRO A 36 16.53 -17.29 -2.30
N ASP A 37 16.89 -17.66 -3.54
CA ASP A 37 15.94 -17.82 -4.64
C ASP A 37 14.84 -18.87 -4.36
N ARG A 38 15.18 -19.94 -3.64
CA ARG A 38 14.19 -20.97 -3.28
C ARG A 38 13.32 -20.55 -2.12
N ARG A 39 13.83 -19.76 -1.16
CA ARG A 39 13.01 -19.16 -0.11
C ARG A 39 11.96 -18.24 -0.71
N LEU A 40 12.37 -17.35 -1.62
CA LEU A 40 11.47 -16.44 -2.32
C LEU A 40 10.39 -17.21 -3.09
N ALA A 41 10.79 -18.20 -3.89
CA ALA A 41 9.86 -19.04 -4.64
C ALA A 41 8.87 -19.79 -3.72
N ALA A 42 9.32 -20.25 -2.55
CA ALA A 42 8.46 -20.94 -1.60
C ALA A 42 7.49 -19.99 -0.88
N LEU A 43 7.92 -18.77 -0.54
CA LEU A 43 7.05 -17.74 0.04
C LEU A 43 5.98 -17.26 -0.94
N ALA A 44 6.32 -17.14 -2.22
CA ALA A 44 5.42 -16.69 -3.28
C ALA A 44 4.20 -17.62 -3.52
N VAL A 45 4.29 -18.88 -3.09
CA VAL A 45 3.22 -19.89 -3.31
C VAL A 45 2.46 -20.25 -2.03
N ILE A 46 2.78 -19.65 -0.89
CA ILE A 46 2.01 -19.87 0.33
C ILE A 46 0.64 -19.21 0.19
N ASP A 47 -0.41 -20.00 0.44
CA ASP A 47 -1.75 -19.44 0.62
C ASP A 47 -1.86 -18.80 2.00
N LEU A 48 -1.96 -17.46 2.00
CA LEU A 48 -2.04 -16.68 3.22
C LEU A 48 -3.48 -16.57 3.79
N ALA A 49 -4.50 -17.09 3.09
CA ALA A 49 -5.92 -16.96 3.45
C ALA A 49 -6.21 -17.39 4.90
N GLU A 50 -5.74 -18.58 5.24
CA GLU A 50 -5.97 -19.23 6.54
C GLU A 50 -4.93 -18.84 7.60
N VAL A 51 -3.99 -17.91 7.31
CA VAL A 51 -2.93 -17.54 8.26
C VAL A 51 -3.54 -16.59 9.29
N PRO A 52 -3.42 -16.86 10.59
CA PRO A 52 -3.84 -15.93 11.63
C PRO A 52 -3.10 -14.59 11.49
N LEU A 53 -3.81 -13.46 11.63
CA LEU A 53 -3.22 -12.13 11.53
C LEU A 53 -1.97 -11.93 12.41
N PRO A 54 -1.94 -12.36 13.70
CA PRO A 54 -0.75 -12.20 14.54
C PRO A 54 0.50 -12.88 13.96
N LEU A 55 0.32 -13.98 13.22
CA LEU A 55 1.41 -14.70 12.59
C LEU A 55 1.97 -13.92 11.38
N ILE A 56 1.08 -13.35 10.56
CA ILE A 56 1.47 -12.47 9.45
C ILE A 56 2.22 -11.25 10.01
N GLU A 57 1.69 -10.61 11.06
CA GLU A 57 2.33 -9.44 11.69
C GLU A 57 3.74 -9.73 12.22
N ASP A 58 3.96 -10.94 12.76
CA ASP A 58 5.28 -11.39 13.18
C ASP A 58 6.21 -11.64 12.00
N TRP A 59 5.73 -12.23 10.90
CA TRP A 59 6.52 -12.43 9.68
C TRP A 59 6.96 -11.10 9.06
N LEU A 60 6.05 -10.13 8.99
CA LEU A 60 6.36 -8.77 8.55
C LEU A 60 7.42 -8.09 9.43
N ARG A 61 7.60 -8.54 10.67
CA ARG A 61 8.61 -8.01 11.60
C ARG A 61 9.97 -8.70 11.45
N ILE A 62 9.99 -10.01 11.25
CA ILE A 62 11.24 -10.81 11.30
C ILE A 62 11.90 -11.02 9.94
N LEU A 63 11.12 -11.20 8.87
CA LEU A 63 11.69 -11.57 7.58
C LEU A 63 12.46 -10.39 6.95
N PRO A 64 13.51 -10.63 6.16
CA PRO A 64 14.18 -9.58 5.40
C PRO A 64 13.26 -8.97 4.31
N ASP A 65 13.62 -7.79 3.80
CA ASP A 65 12.76 -7.06 2.86
C ASP A 65 12.39 -7.84 1.59
N PRO A 66 13.31 -8.56 0.92
CA PRO A 66 12.95 -9.36 -0.26
C PRO A 66 11.89 -10.42 0.05
N GLU A 67 12.05 -11.15 1.16
CA GLU A 67 11.11 -12.16 1.59
C GLU A 67 9.75 -11.58 2.03
N VAL A 68 9.74 -10.41 2.67
CA VAL A 68 8.49 -9.70 2.97
C VAL A 68 7.81 -9.21 1.71
N ASN A 69 8.58 -8.78 0.71
CA ASN A 69 8.05 -8.33 -0.57
C ASN A 69 7.35 -9.48 -1.31
N GLU A 70 7.95 -10.67 -1.32
CA GLU A 70 7.31 -11.86 -1.89
C GLU A 70 6.06 -12.27 -1.13
N LEU A 71 6.07 -12.19 0.21
CA LEU A 71 4.86 -12.43 1.01
C LEU A 71 3.74 -11.45 0.67
N ALA A 72 4.05 -10.17 0.48
CA ALA A 72 3.07 -9.17 0.07
C ALA A 72 2.51 -9.49 -1.34
N GLY A 73 3.37 -9.99 -2.25
CA GLY A 73 2.98 -10.42 -3.59
C GLY A 73 2.20 -11.74 -3.64
N ALA A 74 2.40 -12.64 -2.67
CA ALA A 74 1.67 -13.90 -2.55
C ALA A 74 0.20 -13.70 -2.17
N ILE A 75 -0.16 -12.52 -1.65
CA ILE A 75 -1.53 -12.21 -1.28
C ILE A 75 -2.35 -12.00 -2.57
N PRO A 76 -3.38 -12.82 -2.84
CA PRO A 76 -4.06 -12.77 -4.14
C PRO A 76 -4.68 -11.40 -4.42
N VAL A 77 -4.40 -10.83 -5.59
CA VAL A 77 -4.93 -9.51 -6.02
C VAL A 77 -6.46 -9.53 -6.18
N GLN A 78 -7.04 -10.71 -6.43
CA GLN A 78 -8.49 -10.89 -6.47
C GLN A 78 -8.87 -12.20 -5.80
N ARG A 79 -9.71 -12.09 -4.76
CA ARG A 79 -10.29 -13.24 -4.04
C ARG A 79 -11.79 -13.31 -4.34
N PRO A 80 -12.19 -13.98 -5.44
CA PRO A 80 -13.60 -14.03 -5.85
C PRO A 80 -14.51 -14.71 -4.82
N HIS A 81 -13.94 -15.54 -3.95
CA HIS A 81 -14.67 -16.26 -2.90
C HIS A 81 -14.47 -15.68 -1.49
N ALA A 82 -13.65 -14.62 -1.33
CA ALA A 82 -13.49 -13.98 -0.02
C ALA A 82 -14.76 -13.23 0.39
N SER A 83 -14.98 -13.15 1.69
CA SER A 83 -15.93 -12.26 2.35
C SER A 83 -15.39 -10.83 2.42
N ALA A 84 -16.27 -9.86 2.67
CA ALA A 84 -15.87 -8.48 2.91
C ALA A 84 -14.98 -8.35 4.16
N GLN A 85 -15.21 -9.15 5.19
CA GLN A 85 -14.39 -9.16 6.41
C GLN A 85 -12.95 -9.64 6.13
N GLU A 86 -12.79 -10.61 5.25
CA GLU A 86 -11.46 -11.06 4.81
C GLU A 86 -10.74 -9.97 4.00
N GLU A 87 -11.44 -9.25 3.11
CA GLU A 87 -10.83 -8.12 2.41
C GLU A 87 -10.40 -7.01 3.37
N ALA A 88 -11.23 -6.68 4.36
CA ALA A 88 -10.88 -5.69 5.39
C ALA A 88 -9.67 -6.12 6.24
N LYS A 89 -9.52 -7.42 6.54
CA LYS A 89 -8.30 -7.97 7.17
C LYS A 89 -7.07 -7.68 6.30
N TRP A 90 -7.16 -7.88 4.98
CA TRP A 90 -6.04 -7.64 4.08
C TRP A 90 -5.68 -6.16 3.95
N VAL A 91 -6.67 -5.26 3.95
CA VAL A 91 -6.42 -3.82 4.03
C VAL A 91 -5.56 -3.48 5.26
N GLU A 92 -5.87 -4.04 6.42
CA GLU A 92 -5.11 -3.78 7.64
C GLU A 92 -3.68 -4.36 7.59
N VAL A 93 -3.52 -5.58 7.05
CA VAL A 93 -2.19 -6.19 6.83
C VAL A 93 -1.34 -5.30 5.92
N ALA A 94 -1.90 -4.84 4.80
CA ALA A 94 -1.19 -4.00 3.85
C ALA A 94 -0.76 -2.67 4.48
N ARG A 95 -1.68 -2.02 5.19
CA ARG A 95 -1.43 -0.77 5.91
C ARG A 95 -0.29 -0.91 6.92
N GLN A 96 -0.33 -1.94 7.76
CA GLN A 96 0.72 -2.20 8.75
C GLN A 96 2.05 -2.58 8.10
N GLY A 97 2.01 -3.41 7.05
CA GLY A 97 3.20 -3.83 6.29
C GLY A 97 3.92 -2.63 5.69
N TYR A 98 3.19 -1.74 5.01
CA TYR A 98 3.78 -0.52 4.46
C TYR A 98 4.33 0.39 5.55
N GLU A 99 3.60 0.55 6.66
CA GLU A 99 4.04 1.41 7.76
C GLU A 99 5.35 0.95 8.40
N ARG A 100 5.58 -0.36 8.48
CA ARG A 100 6.79 -0.96 9.06
C ARG A 100 7.95 -1.04 8.08
N ARG A 101 7.67 -1.33 6.81
CA ARG A 101 8.70 -1.79 5.85
C ARG A 101 8.96 -0.84 4.69
N ARG A 102 8.02 0.08 4.39
CA ARG A 102 8.13 1.02 3.26
C ARG A 102 8.26 0.36 1.88
N LEU A 103 7.73 -0.85 1.72
CA LEU A 103 7.76 -1.57 0.44
C LEU A 103 6.52 -1.24 -0.38
N ALA A 104 6.71 -0.72 -1.59
CA ALA A 104 5.65 -0.38 -2.55
C ALA A 104 4.61 -1.49 -2.77
N THR A 105 5.00 -2.76 -2.73
CA THR A 105 4.10 -3.92 -2.89
C THR A 105 2.96 -3.92 -1.88
N PHE A 106 3.15 -3.38 -0.68
CA PHE A 106 2.05 -3.21 0.27
C PHE A 106 1.05 -2.14 -0.16
N LEU A 107 1.45 -1.10 -0.89
CA LEU A 107 0.49 -0.12 -1.43
C LEU A 107 -0.33 -0.72 -2.58
N VAL A 108 0.30 -1.52 -3.43
CA VAL A 108 -0.40 -2.29 -4.49
C VAL A 108 -1.43 -3.22 -3.86
N MET A 109 -1.02 -3.97 -2.84
CA MET A 109 -1.90 -4.86 -2.09
C MET A 109 -3.04 -4.09 -1.39
N LEU A 110 -2.74 -2.92 -0.81
CA LEU A 110 -3.73 -2.06 -0.16
C LEU A 110 -4.83 -1.64 -1.13
N GLY A 111 -4.47 -1.12 -2.31
CA GLY A 111 -5.42 -0.72 -3.34
C GLY A 111 -6.30 -1.89 -3.81
N SER A 112 -5.67 -3.03 -4.11
CA SER A 112 -6.36 -4.26 -4.49
C SER A 112 -7.35 -4.76 -3.43
N ALA A 113 -6.97 -4.74 -2.15
CA ALA A 113 -7.85 -5.17 -1.06
C ALA A 113 -9.03 -4.20 -0.87
N LEU A 114 -8.82 -2.90 -1.05
CA LEU A 114 -9.88 -1.88 -0.99
C LEU A 114 -10.87 -2.03 -2.14
N GLU A 115 -10.40 -2.26 -3.37
CA GLU A 115 -11.27 -2.57 -4.53
C GLU A 115 -12.06 -3.87 -4.29
N GLY A 116 -11.38 -4.90 -3.79
CA GLY A 116 -12.01 -6.17 -3.45
C GLY A 116 -13.09 -6.03 -2.38
N LEU A 117 -12.89 -5.13 -1.41
CA LEU A 117 -13.84 -4.78 -0.36
C LEU A 117 -15.04 -4.00 -0.93
N GLU A 118 -14.80 -2.99 -1.76
CA GLU A 118 -15.86 -2.22 -2.44
C GLU A 118 -16.80 -3.09 -3.26
N ALA A 119 -16.25 -4.07 -3.96
CA ALA A 119 -17.04 -5.01 -4.76
C ALA A 119 -17.98 -5.90 -3.92
N LYS A 120 -17.71 -6.05 -2.61
CA LYS A 120 -18.41 -6.97 -1.70
C LYS A 120 -19.31 -6.26 -0.71
N ASP A 121 -18.87 -5.14 -0.15
CA ASP A 121 -19.61 -4.35 0.84
C ASP A 121 -19.26 -2.86 0.72
N ALA A 122 -20.12 -2.11 0.04
CA ALA A 122 -19.92 -0.68 -0.19
C ALA A 122 -19.94 0.16 1.10
N LEU A 123 -20.68 -0.26 2.14
CA LEU A 123 -20.76 0.49 3.39
C LEU A 123 -19.46 0.34 4.18
N LEU A 124 -19.01 -0.91 4.35
CA LEU A 124 -17.74 -1.20 5.02
C LEU A 124 -16.56 -0.60 4.25
N ALA A 125 -16.58 -0.65 2.91
CA ALA A 125 -15.57 -0.01 2.09
C ALA A 125 -15.50 1.50 2.29
N ALA A 126 -16.63 2.20 2.32
CA ALA A 126 -16.66 3.64 2.54
C ALA A 126 -16.06 4.04 3.89
N GLU A 127 -16.35 3.27 4.95
CA GLU A 127 -15.74 3.46 6.27
C GLU A 127 -14.22 3.22 6.21
N THR A 128 -13.81 2.13 5.55
CA THR A 128 -12.41 1.72 5.46
C THR A 128 -11.58 2.73 4.66
N TRP A 129 -12.10 3.29 3.57
CA TRP A 129 -11.46 4.40 2.85
C TRP A 129 -11.26 5.63 3.73
N GLY A 130 -12.22 5.94 4.61
CA GLY A 130 -12.08 7.04 5.57
C GLY A 130 -10.91 6.81 6.54
N ILE A 131 -10.78 5.58 7.05
CA ILE A 131 -9.68 5.18 7.94
C ILE A 131 -8.34 5.26 7.21
N ILE A 132 -8.25 4.70 6.00
CA ILE A 132 -7.02 4.70 5.19
C ILE A 132 -6.62 6.13 4.80
N ALA A 133 -7.58 6.99 4.43
CA ALA A 133 -7.28 8.39 4.14
C ALA A 133 -6.68 9.12 5.36
N GLY A 134 -7.26 8.94 6.55
CA GLY A 134 -6.72 9.53 7.78
C GLY A 134 -5.34 8.99 8.15
N TRP A 135 -5.10 7.68 7.96
CA TRP A 135 -3.77 7.10 8.13
C TRP A 135 -2.76 7.67 7.13
N LEU A 136 -3.15 7.77 5.85
CA LEU A 136 -2.30 8.25 4.78
C LEU A 136 -1.86 9.69 5.00
N GLU A 137 -2.77 10.55 5.47
CA GLU A 137 -2.47 11.94 5.82
C GLU A 137 -1.34 12.02 6.86
N ASN A 138 -1.51 11.31 7.98
CA ASN A 138 -0.52 11.26 9.05
C ASN A 138 0.80 10.61 8.62
N LEU A 139 0.72 9.62 7.73
CA LEU A 139 1.91 8.95 7.22
C LEU A 139 2.71 9.86 6.29
N TYR A 140 2.05 10.50 5.33
CA TYR A 140 2.68 11.40 4.37
C TYR A 140 3.38 12.55 5.08
N ASP A 141 2.73 13.16 6.09
CA ASP A 141 3.33 14.22 6.91
C ASP A 141 4.63 13.77 7.60
N ARG A 142 4.64 12.56 8.16
CA ARG A 142 5.84 12.00 8.81
C ARG A 142 6.96 11.71 7.81
N LEU A 143 6.63 11.17 6.64
CA LEU A 143 7.61 10.87 5.59
C LEU A 143 8.21 12.16 5.01
N ALA A 144 7.38 13.18 4.78
CA ALA A 144 7.82 14.51 4.35
C ALA A 144 8.77 15.14 5.38
N LEU A 145 8.43 15.08 6.68
CA LEU A 145 9.30 15.56 7.75
C LEU A 145 10.63 14.79 7.82
N ALA A 146 10.62 13.49 7.54
CA ALA A 146 11.81 12.65 7.51
C ALA A 146 12.65 12.81 6.22
N GLY A 147 12.11 13.45 5.19
CA GLY A 147 12.76 13.58 3.88
C GLY A 147 12.79 12.27 3.07
N ASP A 148 11.87 11.34 3.33
CA ASP A 148 11.80 10.04 2.66
C ASP A 148 11.12 10.16 1.28
N LEU A 149 11.88 10.64 0.29
CA LEU A 149 11.35 10.96 -1.04
C LEU A 149 10.90 9.73 -1.85
N GLU A 150 11.47 8.55 -1.56
CA GLU A 150 11.13 7.30 -2.20
C GLU A 150 9.74 6.84 -1.75
N ALA A 151 9.51 6.75 -0.44
CA ALA A 151 8.21 6.37 0.10
C ALA A 151 7.10 7.38 -0.24
N LEU A 152 7.43 8.67 -0.39
CA LEU A 152 6.49 9.67 -0.89
C LEU A 152 6.15 9.42 -2.37
N ALA A 153 7.14 9.13 -3.21
CA ALA A 153 6.90 8.83 -4.62
C ALA A 153 6.04 7.57 -4.80
N ASP A 154 6.24 6.55 -3.97
CA ASP A 154 5.41 5.34 -3.97
C ASP A 154 3.94 5.65 -3.59
N ILE A 155 3.70 6.49 -2.57
CA ILE A 155 2.34 6.91 -2.21
C ILE A 155 1.69 7.66 -3.37
N GLU A 156 2.41 8.60 -3.97
CA GLU A 156 1.91 9.38 -5.09
C GLU A 156 1.49 8.46 -6.25
N LEU A 157 2.39 7.54 -6.64
CA LEU A 157 2.17 6.60 -7.75
C LEU A 157 1.02 5.63 -7.47
N PHE A 158 1.04 4.94 -6.33
CA PHE A 158 0.11 3.83 -6.10
C PHE A 158 -1.22 4.26 -5.52
N LEU A 159 -1.30 5.40 -4.83
CA LEU A 159 -2.54 5.87 -4.22
C LEU A 159 -3.13 7.08 -4.91
N PHE A 160 -2.36 8.16 -5.10
CA PHE A 160 -2.92 9.40 -5.63
C PHE A 160 -3.18 9.36 -7.14
N GLU A 161 -2.33 8.75 -7.94
CA GLU A 161 -2.60 8.63 -9.38
C GLU A 161 -3.82 7.72 -9.68
N ASN A 162 -4.19 6.83 -8.76
CA ASN A 162 -5.15 5.77 -9.03
C ASN A 162 -6.51 5.92 -8.32
N TYR A 163 -6.56 6.54 -7.13
CA TYR A 163 -7.74 6.45 -6.25
C TYR A 163 -8.32 7.80 -5.81
N LEU A 164 -7.98 8.92 -6.46
CA LEU A 164 -8.54 10.25 -6.14
C LEU A 164 -9.99 10.44 -6.58
N ASP A 165 -10.58 9.50 -7.30
CA ASP A 165 -12.03 9.46 -7.52
C ASP A 165 -12.79 9.03 -6.25
N ARG A 166 -12.11 8.46 -5.26
CA ARG A 166 -12.64 8.21 -3.91
C ARG A 166 -12.58 9.46 -3.06
N ARG A 167 -13.75 9.96 -2.66
CA ARG A 167 -13.89 11.22 -1.92
C ARG A 167 -13.00 11.34 -0.68
N PRO A 168 -12.87 10.33 0.21
CA PRO A 168 -12.01 10.46 1.39
C PRO A 168 -10.54 10.72 1.04
N LEU A 169 -10.02 10.05 0.01
CA LEU A 169 -8.65 10.27 -0.46
C LEU A 169 -8.49 11.63 -1.11
N LEU A 170 -9.43 12.06 -1.95
CA LEU A 170 -9.41 13.40 -2.55
C LEU A 170 -9.36 14.49 -1.48
N ASP A 171 -10.19 14.39 -0.44
CA ASP A 171 -10.24 15.39 0.62
C ASP A 171 -8.91 15.48 1.40
N VAL A 172 -8.22 14.36 1.60
CA VAL A 172 -6.86 14.33 2.20
C VAL A 172 -5.81 14.87 1.24
N PHE A 173 -5.85 14.43 -0.02
CA PHE A 173 -4.92 14.86 -1.04
C PHE A 173 -4.91 16.38 -1.20
N VAL A 174 -6.08 17.01 -1.28
CA VAL A 174 -6.21 18.48 -1.34
C VAL A 174 -5.53 19.15 -0.14
N ARG A 175 -5.68 18.60 1.08
CA ARG A 175 -5.02 19.14 2.28
C ARG A 175 -3.51 18.92 2.27
N LEU A 176 -3.04 17.80 1.73
CA LEU A 176 -1.61 17.52 1.61
C LEU A 176 -0.96 18.42 0.57
N VAL A 177 -1.61 18.60 -0.59
CA VAL A 177 -1.19 19.53 -1.64
C VAL A 177 -1.00 20.94 -1.08
N GLU A 178 -1.97 21.44 -0.30
CA GLU A 178 -1.87 22.78 0.29
C GLU A 178 -0.75 22.91 1.34
N ARG A 179 -0.37 21.81 2.01
CA ARG A 179 0.62 21.81 3.09
C ARG A 179 2.05 21.49 2.63
N HIS A 180 2.20 20.79 1.52
CA HIS A 180 3.48 20.28 1.04
C HIS A 180 3.83 20.87 -0.32
N GLU A 181 4.71 21.85 -0.33
CA GLU A 181 5.13 22.59 -1.54
C GLU A 181 5.61 21.67 -2.68
N ARG A 182 6.36 20.61 -2.36
CA ARG A 182 6.77 19.60 -3.36
C ARG A 182 5.57 19.00 -4.09
N LEU A 183 4.54 18.61 -3.34
CA LEU A 183 3.35 17.99 -3.90
C LEU A 183 2.53 19.04 -4.67
N ALA A 184 2.41 20.26 -4.13
CA ALA A 184 1.79 21.38 -4.83
C ALA A 184 2.41 21.63 -6.21
N LEU A 185 3.74 21.72 -6.27
CA LEU A 185 4.47 21.89 -7.52
C LEU A 185 4.18 20.75 -8.49
N ARG A 186 4.35 19.49 -8.06
CA ARG A 186 4.08 18.32 -8.92
C ARG A 186 2.67 18.33 -9.51
N VAL A 187 1.66 18.55 -8.66
CA VAL A 187 0.25 18.55 -9.07
C VAL A 187 -0.08 19.72 -9.99
N SER A 188 0.52 20.88 -9.76
CA SER A 188 0.30 22.06 -10.61
C SER A 188 1.03 21.98 -11.97
N THR A 189 2.21 21.35 -12.03
CA THR A 189 3.00 21.22 -13.27
C THR A 189 2.58 20.05 -14.14
N ASP A 190 2.03 19.00 -13.53
CA ASP A 190 1.53 17.81 -14.23
C ASP A 190 0.17 17.36 -13.65
N PRO A 191 -0.88 18.18 -13.81
CA PRO A 191 -2.18 17.90 -13.23
C PRO A 191 -2.86 16.68 -13.85
N ALA A 192 -2.54 16.32 -15.10
CA ALA A 192 -3.14 15.19 -15.79
C ALA A 192 -2.84 13.86 -15.08
N THR A 193 -1.61 13.68 -14.60
CA THR A 193 -1.16 12.49 -13.87
C THR A 193 -2.02 12.20 -12.63
N TYR A 194 -2.46 13.23 -11.90
CA TYR A 194 -3.24 13.06 -10.68
C TYR A 194 -4.75 13.21 -10.87
N LEU A 195 -5.17 14.10 -11.78
CA LEU A 195 -6.53 14.63 -11.80
C LEU A 195 -7.36 14.18 -13.00
N ALA A 196 -6.80 13.42 -13.94
CA ALA A 196 -7.49 12.98 -15.16
C ALA A 196 -8.86 12.33 -14.88
N ASN A 197 -8.96 11.50 -13.84
CA ASN A 197 -10.20 10.78 -13.51
C ASN A 197 -11.02 11.45 -12.39
N VAL A 198 -10.59 12.59 -11.87
CA VAL A 198 -11.27 13.30 -10.78
C VAL A 198 -12.39 14.18 -11.37
N PRO A 199 -13.59 14.28 -10.76
CA PRO A 199 -14.63 15.21 -11.22
C PRO A 199 -14.16 16.67 -11.22
N GLU A 200 -14.67 17.50 -12.13
CA GLU A 200 -14.23 18.89 -12.33
C GLU A 200 -14.12 19.69 -11.03
N GLN A 201 -15.14 19.63 -10.15
CA GLN A 201 -15.11 20.31 -8.85
C GLN A 201 -13.94 19.85 -7.98
N GLY A 202 -13.60 18.56 -8.02
CA GLY A 202 -12.43 18.00 -7.34
C GLY A 202 -11.12 18.49 -7.94
N ARG A 203 -11.01 18.51 -9.28
CA ARG A 203 -9.83 19.06 -9.97
C ARG A 203 -9.59 20.52 -9.59
N ARG A 204 -10.65 21.33 -9.60
CA ARG A 204 -10.59 22.74 -9.19
C ARG A 204 -10.07 22.90 -7.77
N ARG A 205 -10.64 22.15 -6.82
CA ARG A 205 -10.21 22.19 -5.41
C ARG A 205 -8.74 21.82 -5.25
N ALA A 206 -8.25 20.82 -5.97
CA ALA A 206 -6.85 20.38 -5.91
C ALA A 206 -5.90 21.44 -6.48
N LEU A 207 -6.23 22.05 -7.62
CA LEU A 207 -5.38 23.07 -8.24
C LEU A 207 -5.40 24.41 -7.47
N GLU A 208 -6.55 24.82 -6.93
CA GLU A 208 -6.63 25.96 -6.01
C GLU A 208 -5.81 25.71 -4.74
N ALA A 209 -5.79 24.47 -4.23
CA ALA A 209 -4.94 24.09 -3.11
C ALA A 209 -3.45 24.08 -3.49
N ALA A 210 -3.10 23.65 -4.71
CA ALA A 210 -1.73 23.66 -5.19
C ALA A 210 -1.18 25.08 -5.28
N GLU A 211 -1.96 26.03 -5.81
CA GLU A 211 -1.59 27.45 -5.81
C GLU A 211 -1.33 27.96 -4.38
N ARG A 212 -2.23 27.68 -3.42
CA ARG A 212 -2.02 28.06 -2.02
C ARG A 212 -0.81 27.39 -1.37
N GLY A 213 -0.46 26.18 -1.82
CA GLY A 213 0.68 25.39 -1.36
C GLY A 213 2.02 25.77 -2.00
N GLY A 214 2.07 26.76 -2.88
CA GLY A 214 3.30 27.21 -3.55
C GLY A 214 3.55 26.61 -4.94
N GLY A 215 2.55 25.97 -5.54
CA GLY A 215 2.55 25.54 -6.93
C GLY A 215 2.33 26.69 -7.93
N LEU A 216 2.11 26.34 -9.20
CA LEU A 216 1.72 27.30 -10.24
C LEU A 216 0.34 27.93 -9.96
N GLU A 217 0.04 29.05 -10.62
CA GLU A 217 -1.27 29.68 -10.55
C GLU A 217 -2.36 28.72 -11.05
N PHE A 218 -3.57 28.81 -10.47
CA PHE A 218 -4.70 27.97 -10.87
C PHE A 218 -4.95 28.05 -12.38
N ALA A 219 -4.92 29.25 -12.97
CA ALA A 219 -5.22 29.44 -14.38
C ALA A 219 -4.20 28.76 -15.30
N GLU A 220 -2.92 28.79 -14.93
CA GLU A 220 -1.84 28.11 -15.65
C GLU A 220 -1.99 26.60 -15.54
N SER A 221 -2.16 26.09 -14.32
CA SER A 221 -2.33 24.66 -14.07
C SER A 221 -3.59 24.10 -14.75
N TRP A 222 -4.67 24.88 -14.76
CA TRP A 222 -5.92 24.51 -15.43
C TRP A 222 -5.74 24.41 -16.95
N ALA A 223 -4.98 25.33 -17.54
CA ALA A 223 -4.67 25.28 -18.97
C ALA A 223 -3.87 24.03 -19.33
N ILE A 224 -2.86 23.66 -18.53
CA ILE A 224 -2.06 22.43 -18.72
C ILE A 224 -2.96 21.18 -18.69
N LEU A 225 -3.90 21.13 -17.74
CA LEU A 225 -4.85 20.03 -17.62
C LEU A 225 -5.77 19.92 -18.84
N ASP A 226 -6.30 21.04 -19.34
CA ASP A 226 -7.19 21.08 -20.51
C ASP A 226 -6.45 20.70 -21.81
N GLU A 227 -5.15 21.02 -21.94
CA GLU A 227 -4.31 20.62 -23.09
C GLU A 227 -3.99 19.12 -23.11
N SER A 228 -4.11 18.45 -21.96
CA SER A 228 -3.77 17.03 -21.78
C SER A 228 -4.98 16.09 -21.85
N ALA A 229 -6.19 16.63 -21.98
CA ALA A 229 -7.47 15.91 -22.02
C ALA A 229 -7.95 15.59 -23.46
#